data_AF-A0A6G1HR93-F1
#
_entry.id   AF-A0A6G1HR93-F1
#
_cell.length_a   1.000
_cell.length_b   1.000
_cell.length_c   1.000
_cell.angle_alpha   90.00
_cell.angle_beta   90.00
_cell.angle_gamma   90.00
#
_symmetry.space_group_name_H-M   'P 1'
#
loop_
_entity.id
_entity.type
_entity.pdbx_description
1 polymer ?
#
loop_
_entity_poly.entity_id
_entity_poly.type
_entity_poly.pdbx_seq_one_letter_code
_entity_poly.pdbx_strand_id
1 'polypeptide(L)'
;MFTPFRLLTRTLASHIPRRALTRSFTSHPPALSSASPPSPEGEASPPALETMIAKGEDISFVSADISTLIRDSGWKVLPDGRLHKLFKLQSYGDVLRLHTLIGKESDKRNHHPRMVSGYRMLIVRFKTHKPVGLTANDVTGARVADECAGKCRARWEDADGQSNNVSWKESTVLRRIVVQQKP
;
A
#
# COMPACT_ATOMS: atom_id res chain seq x y z
N MET A 1 24.97 -20.81 48.25
CA MET A 1 25.52 -21.88 47.40
C MET A 1 24.46 -22.25 46.38
N PHE A 2 24.64 -21.86 45.12
CA PHE A 2 23.76 -22.24 44.01
C PHE A 2 24.63 -22.82 42.89
N THR A 3 24.37 -24.05 42.51
CA THR A 3 25.04 -24.77 41.42
C THR A 3 24.43 -24.35 40.07
N PRO A 4 25.22 -24.08 39.02
CA PRO A 4 24.68 -23.81 37.70
C PRO A 4 24.42 -25.11 36.93
N PHE A 5 23.22 -25.22 36.37
CA PHE A 5 22.80 -26.26 35.43
C PHE A 5 23.47 -26.02 34.07
N ARG A 6 24.31 -26.95 33.61
CA ARG A 6 24.93 -26.92 32.27
C ARG A 6 23.98 -27.59 31.26
N LEU A 7 23.45 -26.83 30.31
CA LEU A 7 22.84 -27.40 29.10
C LEU A 7 23.93 -27.76 28.09
N LEU A 8 24.01 -29.05 27.74
CA LEU A 8 24.81 -29.58 26.63
C LEU A 8 23.97 -29.54 25.34
N THR A 9 24.28 -28.64 24.41
CA THR A 9 23.71 -28.67 23.05
C THR A 9 24.63 -29.48 22.13
N ARG A 10 24.25 -30.72 21.81
CA ARG A 10 24.87 -31.52 20.72
C ARG A 10 24.53 -30.85 19.38
N THR A 11 25.54 -30.35 18.68
CA THR A 11 25.42 -29.91 17.28
C THR A 11 25.79 -31.09 16.39
N LEU A 12 24.84 -31.60 15.60
CA LEU A 12 25.13 -32.58 14.53
C LEU A 12 25.35 -31.82 13.23
N ALA A 13 26.58 -31.84 12.73
CA ALA A 13 26.93 -31.33 11.42
C ALA A 13 26.51 -32.33 10.33
N SER A 14 25.53 -31.97 9.50
CA SER A 14 25.16 -32.74 8.31
C SER A 14 26.00 -32.29 7.12
N HIS A 15 26.93 -33.16 6.70
CA HIS A 15 27.68 -33.03 5.46
C HIS A 15 26.79 -33.39 4.26
N ILE A 16 26.55 -32.43 3.37
CA ILE A 16 25.92 -32.66 2.06
C ILE A 16 27.02 -32.60 0.99
N PRO A 17 27.27 -33.67 0.22
CA PRO A 17 28.25 -33.63 -0.86
C PRO A 17 27.72 -32.87 -2.08
N ARG A 18 28.52 -31.92 -2.59
CA ARG A 18 28.27 -31.22 -3.85
C ARG A 18 28.60 -32.13 -5.03
N ARG A 19 27.59 -32.49 -5.82
CA ARG A 19 27.79 -33.17 -7.12
C ARG A 19 27.68 -32.14 -8.24
N ALA A 20 28.79 -31.90 -8.92
CA ALA A 20 28.84 -31.09 -10.13
C ALA A 20 28.15 -31.86 -11.27
N LEU A 21 27.16 -31.22 -11.92
CA LEU A 21 26.69 -31.63 -13.23
C LEU A 21 26.92 -30.47 -14.19
N THR A 22 27.93 -30.63 -15.04
CA THR A 22 28.10 -29.86 -16.26
C THR A 22 27.08 -30.36 -17.29
N ARG A 23 26.19 -29.49 -17.75
CA ARG A 23 25.46 -29.71 -19.00
C ARG A 23 25.65 -28.51 -19.89
N SER A 24 26.48 -28.71 -20.91
CA SER A 24 26.62 -27.83 -22.06
C SER A 24 25.32 -27.88 -22.87
N PHE A 25 24.68 -26.73 -23.05
CA PHE A 25 23.58 -26.57 -24.00
C PHE A 25 24.04 -25.64 -25.11
N THR A 26 24.05 -26.18 -26.33
CA THR A 26 24.31 -25.45 -27.55
C THR A 26 23.09 -24.59 -27.89
N SER A 27 23.29 -23.29 -28.05
CA SER A 27 22.26 -22.34 -28.47
C SER A 27 22.23 -22.24 -30.00
N HIS A 28 21.09 -22.56 -30.62
CA HIS A 28 20.71 -22.05 -31.94
C HIS A 28 19.35 -21.36 -31.82
N PRO A 29 19.18 -20.10 -32.23
CA PRO A 29 17.88 -19.46 -32.30
C PRO A 29 17.24 -19.68 -33.69
N PRO A 30 15.94 -20.01 -33.80
CA PRO A 30 15.18 -19.78 -35.01
C PRO A 30 14.58 -18.36 -35.03
N ALA A 31 14.36 -17.88 -36.25
CA ALA A 31 14.16 -16.49 -36.64
C ALA A 31 12.86 -15.82 -36.15
N LEU A 32 12.95 -14.49 -35.98
CA LEU A 32 11.87 -13.56 -35.69
C LEU A 32 10.87 -13.50 -36.87
N SER A 33 9.61 -13.85 -36.60
CA SER A 33 8.48 -13.50 -37.48
C SER A 33 7.84 -12.21 -36.98
N SER A 34 7.84 -11.20 -37.85
CA SER A 34 7.29 -9.87 -37.61
C SER A 34 5.76 -9.91 -37.61
N ALA A 35 5.15 -9.66 -36.46
CA ALA A 35 3.75 -9.24 -36.39
C ALA A 35 3.73 -7.82 -35.80
N SER A 36 3.42 -6.83 -36.64
CA SER A 36 3.11 -5.47 -36.21
C SER A 36 1.86 -5.48 -35.34
N PRO A 37 1.83 -4.75 -34.21
CA PRO A 37 0.60 -4.58 -33.46
C PRO A 37 -0.38 -3.66 -34.21
N PRO A 38 -1.69 -3.98 -34.24
CA PRO A 38 -2.69 -3.04 -34.72
C PRO A 38 -2.77 -1.83 -33.79
N SER A 39 -2.84 -0.64 -34.39
CA SER A 39 -3.11 0.63 -33.72
C SER A 39 -4.36 0.53 -32.84
N PRO A 40 -4.36 1.09 -31.62
CA PRO A 40 -5.56 1.15 -30.81
C PRO A 40 -6.46 2.29 -31.31
N GLU A 41 -7.45 1.94 -32.11
CA GLU A 41 -8.64 2.77 -32.26
C GLU A 41 -9.56 2.49 -31.06
N GLY A 42 -9.85 3.52 -30.26
CA GLY A 42 -10.80 3.47 -29.16
C GLY A 42 -10.21 3.84 -27.80
N GLU A 43 -9.83 5.11 -27.63
CA GLU A 43 -9.71 5.68 -26.27
C GLU A 43 -11.09 5.75 -25.62
N ALA A 44 -11.44 4.73 -24.83
CA ALA A 44 -12.43 4.89 -23.79
C ALA A 44 -11.78 5.62 -22.60
N SER A 45 -12.03 6.93 -22.51
CA SER A 45 -11.85 7.74 -21.29
C SER A 45 -12.76 7.23 -20.14
N PRO A 46 -12.43 7.48 -18.85
CA PRO A 46 -12.38 6.45 -17.81
C PRO A 46 -13.72 6.20 -17.10
N PRO A 47 -14.04 4.95 -16.71
CA PRO A 47 -15.00 4.70 -15.63
C PRO A 47 -14.29 4.16 -14.37
N ALA A 48 -13.14 4.74 -14.00
CA ALA A 48 -12.34 4.19 -12.90
C ALA A 48 -12.80 4.66 -11.50
N LEU A 49 -13.17 5.94 -11.33
CA LEU A 49 -13.52 6.49 -10.02
C LEU A 49 -15.02 6.43 -9.72
N GLU A 50 -15.86 6.78 -10.69
CA GLU A 50 -17.32 6.80 -10.52
C GLU A 50 -17.88 5.42 -10.15
N THR A 51 -17.34 4.35 -10.74
CA THR A 51 -17.73 2.97 -10.43
C THR A 51 -17.31 2.50 -9.04
N MET A 52 -16.37 3.22 -8.40
CA MET A 52 -15.89 2.91 -7.05
C MET A 52 -16.64 3.68 -5.97
N ILE A 53 -17.44 4.69 -6.32
CA ILE A 53 -18.25 5.47 -5.39
C ILE A 53 -19.49 4.65 -4.98
N ALA A 54 -19.84 4.71 -3.69
CA ALA A 54 -20.93 3.91 -3.14
C ALA A 54 -22.29 4.35 -3.68
N LYS A 55 -23.23 3.40 -3.78
CA LYS A 55 -24.61 3.68 -4.20
C LYS A 55 -25.27 4.69 -3.25
N GLY A 56 -25.86 5.74 -3.83
CA GLY A 56 -26.60 6.77 -3.10
C GLY A 56 -25.77 8.00 -2.73
N GLU A 57 -24.47 7.99 -2.98
CA GLU A 57 -23.63 9.17 -2.88
C GLU A 57 -23.81 10.10 -4.08
N ASP A 58 -23.56 11.40 -3.88
CA ASP A 58 -23.39 12.33 -4.98
C ASP A 58 -22.03 12.07 -5.65
N ILE A 59 -22.09 11.39 -6.80
CA ILE A 59 -20.90 11.00 -7.57
C ILE A 59 -20.07 12.22 -7.96
N SER A 60 -20.71 13.34 -8.35
CA SER A 60 -19.99 14.53 -8.83
C SER A 60 -19.21 15.18 -7.69
N PHE A 61 -19.84 15.30 -6.52
CA PHE A 61 -19.19 15.89 -5.36
C PHE A 61 -18.06 15.02 -4.81
N VAL A 62 -18.35 13.73 -4.58
CA VAL A 62 -17.37 12.80 -3.99
C VAL A 62 -16.18 12.59 -4.91
N SER A 63 -16.41 12.46 -6.22
CA SER A 63 -15.31 12.32 -7.19
C SER A 63 -14.42 13.56 -7.24
N ALA A 64 -14.99 14.77 -7.25
CA ALA A 64 -14.23 16.02 -7.24
C ALA A 64 -13.37 16.18 -5.96
N ASP A 65 -13.94 15.83 -4.81
CA ASP A 65 -13.24 15.85 -3.52
C ASP A 65 -12.07 14.83 -3.51
N ILE A 66 -12.29 13.63 -4.03
CA ILE A 66 -11.24 12.62 -4.18
C ILE A 66 -10.14 13.10 -5.15
N SER A 67 -10.51 13.68 -6.29
CA SER A 67 -9.55 14.25 -7.25
C SER A 67 -8.68 15.33 -6.60
N THR A 68 -9.25 16.15 -5.72
CA THR A 68 -8.52 17.16 -4.94
C THR A 68 -7.52 16.49 -3.98
N LEU A 69 -7.95 15.47 -3.23
CA LEU A 69 -7.06 14.72 -2.34
C LEU A 69 -5.88 14.07 -3.10
N ILE A 70 -6.13 13.56 -4.30
CA ILE A 70 -5.11 12.95 -5.15
C ILE A 70 -4.10 14.00 -5.62
N ARG A 71 -4.58 15.11 -6.17
CA ARG A 71 -3.75 16.16 -6.75
C ARG A 71 -2.93 16.90 -5.70
N ASP A 72 -3.56 17.23 -4.59
CA ASP A 72 -3.03 18.26 -3.67
C ASP A 72 -2.48 17.65 -2.37
N SER A 73 -2.85 16.41 -2.05
CA SER A 73 -2.55 15.78 -0.75
C SER A 73 -1.92 14.40 -0.87
N GLY A 74 -1.53 13.93 -2.06
CA GLY A 74 -0.79 12.67 -2.22
C GLY A 74 -1.59 11.41 -1.84
N TRP A 75 -2.92 11.51 -1.76
CA TRP A 75 -3.80 10.36 -1.66
C TRP A 75 -3.89 9.63 -3.00
N LYS A 76 -4.23 8.35 -2.95
CA LYS A 76 -4.35 7.51 -4.15
C LYS A 76 -5.57 6.61 -4.00
N VAL A 77 -6.23 6.32 -5.11
CA VAL A 77 -7.29 5.29 -5.15
C VAL A 77 -6.67 3.99 -5.61
N LEU A 78 -6.75 2.96 -4.79
CA LEU A 78 -6.29 1.63 -5.12
C LEU A 78 -7.28 0.93 -6.07
N PRO A 79 -6.84 -0.08 -6.86
CA PRO A 79 -7.74 -0.85 -7.74
C PRO A 79 -8.91 -1.53 -7.02
N ASP A 80 -8.80 -1.75 -5.71
CA ASP A 80 -9.87 -2.30 -4.86
C ASP A 80 -10.86 -1.24 -4.33
N GLY A 81 -10.77 0.00 -4.81
CA GLY A 81 -11.66 1.11 -4.44
C GLY A 81 -11.44 1.62 -3.03
N ARG A 82 -10.19 1.63 -2.55
CA ARG A 82 -9.81 2.25 -1.26
C ARG A 82 -9.03 3.53 -1.50
N LEU A 83 -9.34 4.57 -0.73
CA LEU A 83 -8.41 5.69 -0.56
C LEU A 83 -7.20 5.21 0.24
N HIS A 84 -6.01 5.59 -0.18
CA HIS A 84 -4.75 5.14 0.38
C HIS A 84 -3.73 6.26 0.43
N LYS A 85 -3.01 6.36 1.56
CA LYS A 85 -1.84 7.21 1.71
C LYS A 85 -0.80 6.55 2.61
N LEU A 86 0.47 6.85 2.33
CA LEU A 86 1.62 6.47 3.16
C LEU A 86 2.21 7.74 3.78
N PHE A 87 2.22 7.79 5.11
CA PHE A 87 2.89 8.83 5.88
C PHE A 87 4.27 8.33 6.29
N LYS A 88 5.32 9.13 6.05
CA LYS A 88 6.68 8.89 6.53
C LYS A 88 6.96 9.78 7.73
N LEU A 89 7.53 9.19 8.77
CA LEU A 89 7.78 9.83 10.06
C LEU A 89 9.22 9.62 10.49
N GLN A 90 9.70 10.47 11.42
CA GLN A 90 11.10 10.45 11.83
C GLN A 90 11.43 9.28 12.76
N SER A 91 10.48 8.93 13.64
CA SER A 91 10.63 7.86 14.63
C SER A 91 9.39 6.95 14.68
N TYR A 92 9.56 5.79 15.31
CA TYR A 92 8.42 4.91 15.61
C TYR A 92 7.45 5.53 16.63
N GLY A 93 7.94 6.35 17.56
CA GLY A 93 7.09 7.09 18.49
C GLY A 93 6.12 8.03 17.76
N ASP A 94 6.60 8.68 16.70
CA ASP A 94 5.74 9.53 15.86
C ASP A 94 4.69 8.70 15.11
N VAL A 95 5.05 7.50 14.63
CA VAL A 95 4.10 6.56 13.98
C VAL A 95 2.97 6.23 14.96
N LEU A 96 3.29 5.83 16.19
CA LEU A 96 2.29 5.52 17.22
C LEU A 96 1.43 6.73 17.57
N ARG A 97 2.04 7.92 17.63
CA ARG A 97 1.32 9.17 17.89
C ARG A 97 0.30 9.46 16.78
N LEU A 98 0.72 9.41 15.52
CA LEU A 98 -0.18 9.64 14.38
C LEU A 98 -1.30 8.59 14.34
N HIS A 99 -0.95 7.31 14.51
CA HIS A 99 -1.91 6.21 14.55
C HIS A 99 -2.99 6.46 15.63
N THR A 100 -2.58 6.83 16.84
CA THR A 100 -3.49 7.13 17.95
C THR A 100 -4.39 8.34 17.66
N LEU A 101 -3.85 9.41 17.07
CA LEU A 101 -4.63 10.60 16.73
C LEU A 101 -5.71 10.28 15.69
N ILE A 102 -5.35 9.55 14.62
CA ILE A 102 -6.31 9.12 13.60
C ILE A 102 -7.39 8.23 14.23
N GLY A 103 -6.99 7.23 15.03
CA GLY A 103 -7.93 6.33 15.70
C GLY A 103 -8.97 7.08 16.56
N LYS A 104 -8.51 8.03 17.38
CA LYS A 104 -9.41 8.85 18.22
C LYS A 104 -10.38 9.69 17.39
N GLU A 105 -9.94 10.27 16.29
CA GLU A 105 -10.82 11.04 15.42
C GLU A 105 -11.80 10.17 14.63
N SER A 106 -11.39 8.95 14.27
CA SER A 106 -12.24 7.93 13.66
C SER A 106 -13.34 7.44 14.60
N ASP A 107 -13.05 7.23 15.88
CA ASP A 107 -14.06 6.84 16.87
C ASP A 107 -15.16 7.90 17.01
N LYS A 108 -14.79 9.18 17.06
CA LYS A 108 -15.75 10.30 17.12
C LYS A 108 -16.70 10.34 15.92
N ARG A 109 -16.24 9.86 14.77
CA ARG A 109 -16.97 9.88 13.49
C ARG A 109 -17.65 8.55 13.18
N ASN A 110 -17.43 7.53 14.00
CA ASN A 110 -17.86 6.15 13.73
C ASN A 110 -17.45 5.67 12.32
N HIS A 111 -16.23 6.02 11.89
CA HIS A 111 -15.68 5.64 10.59
C HIS A 111 -14.18 5.34 10.68
N HIS A 112 -13.83 4.06 10.63
CA HIS A 112 -12.49 3.58 10.93
C HIS A 112 -11.69 3.27 9.66
N PRO A 113 -10.43 3.76 9.55
CA PRO A 113 -9.53 3.33 8.50
C PRO A 113 -8.95 1.95 8.85
N ARG A 114 -8.47 1.28 7.81
CA ARG A 114 -7.44 0.26 7.95
C ARG A 114 -6.07 0.94 8.05
N MET A 115 -5.35 0.70 9.14
CA MET A 115 -4.01 1.22 9.35
C MET A 115 -2.98 0.10 9.47
N VAL A 116 -1.81 0.29 8.86
CA VAL A 116 -0.66 -0.63 8.97
C VAL A 116 0.56 0.18 9.36
N SER A 117 1.13 -0.10 10.53
CA SER A 117 2.33 0.58 11.05
C SER A 117 3.60 -0.18 10.67
N GLY A 118 4.57 0.54 10.11
CA GLY A 118 5.97 0.11 10.00
C GLY A 118 6.86 0.94 10.94
N TYR A 119 8.18 0.74 10.90
CA TYR A 119 9.09 1.44 11.81
C TYR A 119 9.02 2.98 11.70
N ARG A 120 9.08 3.52 10.47
CA ARG A 120 9.02 4.97 10.19
C ARG A 120 7.94 5.34 9.18
N MET A 121 6.90 4.53 9.12
CA MET A 121 5.79 4.73 8.18
C MET A 121 4.46 4.31 8.79
N LEU A 122 3.40 5.00 8.37
CA LEU A 122 2.01 4.60 8.62
C LEU A 122 1.26 4.59 7.30
N ILE A 123 0.74 3.43 6.93
CA ILE A 123 -0.19 3.30 5.79
C ILE A 123 -1.61 3.46 6.34
N VAL A 124 -2.38 4.36 5.75
CA VAL A 124 -3.79 4.60 6.08
C VAL A 124 -4.63 4.31 4.86
N ARG A 125 -5.75 3.60 5.06
CA ARG A 125 -6.71 3.28 4.00
C ARG A 125 -8.15 3.46 4.47
N PHE A 126 -8.95 4.14 3.66
CA PHE A 126 -10.39 4.32 3.90
C PHE A 126 -11.22 3.68 2.79
N LYS A 127 -12.34 3.06 3.20
CA LYS A 127 -13.42 2.59 2.33
C LYS A 127 -14.63 2.27 3.20
N THR A 128 -15.79 2.76 2.82
CA THR A 128 -17.05 2.40 3.48
C THR A 128 -17.48 0.98 3.12
N HIS A 129 -17.85 0.23 4.17
CA HIS A 129 -18.30 -1.16 4.04
C HIS A 129 -19.78 -1.27 3.63
N LYS A 130 -20.63 -0.31 4.02
CA LYS A 130 -22.07 -0.29 3.73
C LYS A 130 -22.59 1.17 3.62
N PRO A 131 -23.20 1.57 2.50
CA PRO A 131 -23.14 0.90 1.19
C PRO A 131 -21.68 0.73 0.74
N VAL A 132 -21.39 -0.35 0.01
CA VAL A 132 -20.00 -0.64 -0.38
C VAL A 132 -19.51 0.39 -1.40
N GLY A 133 -18.33 0.99 -1.14
CA GLY A 133 -17.70 1.95 -2.04
C GLY A 133 -17.01 3.09 -1.30
N LEU A 134 -16.51 4.05 -2.07
CA LEU A 134 -16.01 5.33 -1.57
C LEU A 134 -17.18 6.28 -1.32
N THR A 135 -17.11 7.02 -0.23
CA THR A 135 -18.16 7.90 0.28
C THR A 135 -17.59 9.23 0.76
N ALA A 136 -18.45 10.22 1.02
CA ALA A 136 -18.04 11.46 1.68
C ALA A 136 -17.34 11.24 3.04
N ASN A 137 -17.68 10.15 3.76
CA ASN A 137 -17.01 9.78 5.00
C ASN A 137 -15.55 9.38 4.80
N ASP A 138 -15.23 8.70 3.69
CA ASP A 138 -13.85 8.34 3.35
C ASP A 138 -13.00 9.57 3.02
N VAL A 139 -13.58 10.53 2.28
CA VAL A 139 -12.96 11.84 2.02
C VAL A 139 -12.71 12.60 3.32
N THR A 140 -13.71 12.65 4.20
CA THR A 140 -13.59 13.32 5.50
C THR A 140 -12.51 12.66 6.37
N GLY A 141 -12.48 11.33 6.42
CA GLY A 141 -11.45 10.57 7.12
C GLY A 141 -10.04 10.85 6.58
N ALA A 142 -9.89 10.96 5.26
CA ALA A 142 -8.63 11.31 4.61
C ALA A 142 -8.13 12.71 5.01
N ARG A 143 -9.01 13.73 4.97
CA ARG A 143 -8.68 15.11 5.38
C ARG A 143 -8.25 15.17 6.85
N VAL A 144 -8.99 14.49 7.73
CA VAL A 144 -8.66 14.40 9.15
C VAL A 144 -7.33 13.70 9.41
N ALA A 145 -7.00 12.66 8.63
CA ALA A 145 -5.70 12.03 8.71
C ALA A 145 -4.56 12.99 8.32
N ASP A 146 -4.77 13.85 7.32
CA ASP A 146 -3.81 14.89 6.93
C ASP A 146 -3.64 15.97 8.02
N GLU A 147 -4.72 16.40 8.65
CA GLU A 147 -4.65 17.32 9.81
C GLU A 147 -3.88 16.69 10.99
N CYS A 148 -4.14 15.42 11.30
CA CYS A 148 -3.41 14.67 12.32
C CYS A 148 -1.92 14.54 11.97
N ALA A 149 -1.60 14.32 10.68
CA ALA A 149 -0.23 14.25 10.19
C ALA A 149 0.52 15.58 10.36
N GLY A 150 -0.14 16.71 10.12
CA GLY A 150 0.41 18.05 10.37
C GLY A 150 0.83 18.26 11.84
N LYS A 151 0.07 17.70 12.79
CA LYS A 151 0.39 17.74 14.24
C LYS A 151 1.57 16.85 14.64
N CYS A 152 1.97 15.90 13.79
CA CYS A 152 3.06 14.96 14.03
C CYS A 152 4.30 15.25 13.16
N ARG A 153 4.33 16.38 12.44
CA ARG A 153 5.42 16.73 11.49
C ARG A 153 5.71 15.61 10.48
N ALA A 154 4.69 14.83 10.12
CA ALA A 154 4.83 13.78 9.14
C ALA A 154 4.99 14.39 7.75
N ARG A 155 5.85 13.80 6.92
CA ARG A 155 5.94 14.10 5.49
C ARG A 155 5.27 12.96 4.73
N TRP A 156 4.65 13.26 3.60
CA TRP A 156 4.20 12.24 2.68
C TRP A 156 5.24 12.12 1.55
N GLU A 157 5.46 10.90 1.09
CA GLU A 157 6.23 10.63 -0.12
C GLU A 157 5.37 9.78 -1.03
N ASP A 158 5.53 9.96 -2.33
CA ASP A 158 4.95 9.05 -3.30
C ASP A 158 5.38 7.61 -3.03
N ALA A 159 4.57 6.66 -3.50
CA ALA A 159 4.81 5.21 -3.38
C ALA A 159 6.20 4.77 -3.86
N ASP A 160 6.87 5.63 -4.64
CA ASP A 160 8.13 5.37 -5.33
C ASP A 160 9.31 6.18 -4.73
N GLY A 161 9.08 7.04 -3.73
CA GLY A 161 10.14 7.83 -3.08
C GLY A 161 10.71 8.97 -3.94
N GLN A 162 10.18 9.19 -5.14
CA GLN A 162 10.51 10.34 -5.99
C GLN A 162 9.46 11.44 -5.82
N SER A 163 9.90 12.67 -5.57
CA SER A 163 9.06 13.85 -5.83
C SER A 163 8.86 13.99 -7.34
N ASN A 164 7.63 13.80 -7.80
CA ASN A 164 7.09 14.02 -9.14
C ASN A 164 7.47 13.01 -10.23
N ASN A 165 6.40 12.52 -10.87
CA ASN A 165 6.26 11.89 -12.18
C ASN A 165 6.16 10.36 -12.22
N VAL A 166 5.16 9.93 -13.00
CA VAL A 166 4.44 8.65 -12.98
C VAL A 166 5.24 7.51 -13.60
N SER A 167 5.30 6.35 -12.94
CA SER A 167 5.17 5.02 -13.59
C SER A 167 5.09 3.90 -12.54
N TRP A 168 3.91 3.30 -12.42
CA TRP A 168 3.59 2.28 -11.42
C TRP A 168 4.19 0.92 -11.77
N LYS A 169 5.11 0.43 -10.94
CA LYS A 169 5.38 -1.01 -10.78
C LYS A 169 5.30 -1.37 -9.31
N GLU A 170 4.42 -2.32 -8.97
CA GLU A 170 4.20 -2.83 -7.61
C GLU A 170 5.53 -3.08 -6.88
N SER A 171 5.83 -2.27 -5.86
CA SER A 171 7.03 -2.45 -5.07
C SER A 171 6.90 -3.66 -4.14
N THR A 172 7.88 -4.56 -4.24
CA THR A 172 8.06 -5.83 -3.52
C THR A 172 7.87 -5.72 -1.99
N VAL A 173 8.00 -4.52 -1.42
CA VAL A 173 7.82 -4.23 0.01
C VAL A 173 6.37 -4.45 0.45
N LEU A 174 5.37 -4.09 -0.37
CA LEU A 174 3.95 -4.25 -0.02
C LEU A 174 3.47 -5.70 -0.18
N ARG A 175 4.04 -6.47 -1.12
CA ARG A 175 3.73 -7.89 -1.28
C ARG A 175 4.13 -8.70 -0.04
N ARG A 176 5.22 -8.34 0.63
CA ARG A 176 5.70 -9.09 1.80
C ARG A 176 4.87 -8.87 3.07
N ILE A 177 4.29 -7.67 3.24
CA ILE A 177 3.48 -7.34 4.42
C ILE A 177 2.05 -7.91 4.29
N VAL A 178 1.49 -7.98 3.08
CA VAL A 178 0.13 -8.50 2.86
C VAL A 178 0.08 -10.04 2.83
N VAL A 179 1.16 -10.71 2.39
CA VAL A 179 1.18 -12.18 2.28
C VAL A 179 1.30 -12.90 3.64
N GLN A 180 1.72 -12.22 4.72
CA GLN A 180 1.85 -12.84 6.05
C GLN A 180 0.59 -12.78 6.94
N GLN A 181 -0.57 -12.43 6.38
CA GLN A 181 -1.84 -12.33 7.11
C GLN A 181 -2.98 -13.07 6.37
N LYS A 182 -2.71 -14.27 5.84
CA LYS A 182 -3.73 -15.26 5.49
C LYS A 182 -3.69 -16.33 6.59
N PRO A 183 -4.84 -16.81 7.11
CA PRO A 183 -4.87 -17.74 8.25
C PRO A 183 -4.05 -19.01 8.02
#